data_AF-A0A968EFP5-F1
#
_entry.id   AF-A0A968EFP5-F1
#
_cell.length_a   1.000
_cell.length_b   1.000
_cell.length_c   1.000
_cell.angle_alpha   90.00
_cell.angle_beta   90.00
_cell.angle_gamma   90.00
#
_symmetry.space_group_name_H-M   'P 1'
#
loop_
_entity.id
_entity.type
_entity.pdbx_description
1 polymer ?
#
loop_
_entity_poly.entity_id
_entity_poly.type
_entity_poly.pdbx_seq_one_letter_code
_entity_poly.pdbx_strand_id
1 'polypeptide(L)'
;MKHDTGSLEVITGSMFCGKTEELIRRLRRATIAKQEVQVFKPSIDKRYAVEKVTSHSGQDYDAISVDRAGEIPDKLDPGTTVVA
;
A
#
# COMPACT_ATOMS: atom_id res chain seq x y z
N MET A 1 11.86 -13.93 8.35
CA MET A 1 11.26 -15.25 8.06
C MET A 1 10.80 -15.21 6.61
N LYS A 2 11.16 -16.22 5.82
CA LYS A 2 10.67 -16.36 4.44
C LYS A 2 9.25 -16.92 4.57
N HIS A 3 8.25 -16.23 3.99
CA HIS A 3 6.88 -16.73 3.98
C HIS A 3 6.78 -17.75 2.83
N ASP A 4 6.47 -19.00 3.14
CA ASP A 4 6.32 -20.07 2.12
C ASP A 4 4.95 -20.03 1.42
N THR A 5 4.06 -19.14 1.84
CA THR A 5 2.73 -18.95 1.27
C THR A 5 2.36 -17.46 1.23
N GLY A 6 1.78 -17.00 0.13
CA GLY A 6 1.19 -15.67 0.02
C GLY A 6 -0.25 -15.64 0.52
N SER A 7 -0.70 -14.48 1.00
CA SER A 7 -2.10 -14.21 1.34
C SER A 7 -2.58 -12.92 0.66
N LEU A 8 -3.90 -12.80 0.48
CA LEU A 8 -4.54 -11.58 0.01
C LEU A 8 -5.50 -11.08 1.08
N GLU A 9 -5.32 -9.83 1.51
CA GLU A 9 -6.20 -9.18 2.48
C GLU A 9 -6.92 -8.00 1.81
N VAL A 10 -8.23 -7.90 2.01
CA VAL A 10 -9.05 -6.84 1.42
C VAL A 10 -9.59 -5.94 2.52
N ILE A 11 -9.29 -4.65 2.45
CA ILE A 11 -9.88 -3.61 3.30
C ILE A 11 -10.91 -2.84 2.47
N THR A 12 -12.19 -2.96 2.80
CA THR A 12 -13.29 -2.33 2.05
C THR A 12 -14.28 -1.61 2.96
N GLY A 13 -15.15 -0.80 2.37
CA GLY A 13 -16.15 0.01 3.07
C GLY A 13 -16.40 1.37 2.39
N SER A 14 -17.36 2.14 2.91
CA SER A 14 -17.73 3.46 2.39
C SER A 14 -16.58 4.47 2.49
N MET A 15 -16.66 5.60 1.78
CA MET A 15 -15.72 6.70 1.99
C MET A 15 -15.75 7.15 3.46
N PHE A 16 -14.58 7.54 4.00
CA PHE A 16 -14.40 7.99 5.39
C PHE A 16 -14.57 6.93 6.49
N CYS A 17 -14.77 5.65 6.15
CA CYS A 17 -14.88 4.57 7.16
C CYS A 17 -13.53 4.04 7.69
N GLY A 18 -12.41 4.73 7.43
CA GLY A 18 -11.10 4.31 7.96
C GLY A 18 -10.26 3.40 7.08
N LYS A 19 -10.59 3.20 5.80
CA LYS A 19 -9.86 2.24 4.93
C LYS A 19 -8.36 2.56 4.84
N THR A 20 -8.04 3.81 4.51
CA THR A 20 -6.65 4.23 4.36
C THR A 20 -5.93 4.28 5.71
N GLU A 21 -6.62 4.65 6.80
CA GLU A 21 -6.06 4.52 8.16
C GLU A 21 -5.66 3.07 8.48
N GLU A 22 -6.54 2.10 8.24
CA GLU A 22 -6.26 0.70 8.52
C GLU A 22 -5.13 0.14 7.63
N LEU A 23 -5.11 0.53 6.35
CA LEU A 23 -4.03 0.18 5.44
C LEU A 23 -2.68 0.69 5.98
N ILE A 24 -2.57 1.99 6.28
CA ILE A 24 -1.34 2.60 6.82
C ILE A 24 -0.91 1.93 8.13
N ARG A 25 -1.87 1.60 9.01
CA ARG A 25 -1.59 0.88 10.26
C ARG A 25 -0.97 -0.50 10.01
N ARG A 26 -1.42 -1.25 9.01
CA ARG A 26 -0.84 -2.55 8.63
C ARG A 26 0.55 -2.39 8.01
N LEU A 27 0.73 -1.44 7.10
CA LEU A 27 2.02 -1.15 6.46
C LEU A 27 3.10 -0.77 7.48
N ARG A 28 2.77 0.09 8.46
CA ARG A 28 3.68 0.44 9.56
C ARG A 28 4.07 -0.76 10.40
N ARG A 29 3.13 -1.67 10.71
CA ARG A 29 3.44 -2.90 11.45
C ARG A 29 4.35 -3.84 10.67
N ALA A 30 4.13 -4.00 9.36
CA ALA A 30 5.01 -4.77 8.49
C ALA A 30 6.43 -4.18 8.45
N THR A 31 6.53 -2.85 8.33
CA THR A 31 7.82 -2.14 8.37
C THR A 31 8.55 -2.36 9.70
N ILE A 32 7.85 -2.26 10.84
CA ILE A 32 8.41 -2.55 12.19
C ILE A 32 8.89 -4.00 12.29
N ALA A 33 8.18 -4.94 11.65
CA ALA A 33 8.57 -6.35 11.56
C ALA A 33 9.73 -6.61 10.57
N LYS A 34 10.35 -5.54 10.03
CA LYS A 34 11.46 -5.59 9.06
C LYS A 34 11.09 -6.30 7.76
N GLN A 35 9.82 -6.16 7.36
CA GLN A 35 9.37 -6.57 6.03
C GLN A 35 9.65 -5.46 5.03
N GLU A 36 10.09 -5.82 3.84
CA GLU A 36 10.20 -4.90 2.70
C GLU A 36 8.79 -4.66 2.13
N VAL A 37 8.34 -3.41 2.18
CA VAL A 37 6.98 -2.98 1.82
C VAL A 37 7.03 -2.09 0.59
N GLN A 38 6.27 -2.42 -0.45
CA GLN A 38 6.01 -1.52 -1.58
C GLN A 38 4.51 -1.27 -1.69
N VAL A 39 4.13 0.00 -1.81
CA VAL A 39 2.73 0.42 -1.98
C VAL A 39 2.56 1.00 -3.37
N PHE A 40 1.48 0.62 -4.03
CA PHE A 40 1.05 1.09 -5.32
C PHE A 40 -0.28 1.79 -5.21
N LYS A 41 -0.49 2.79 -6.05
CA LYS A 41 -1.77 3.48 -6.15
C LYS A 41 -2.09 3.83 -7.59
N PRO A 42 -3.37 3.88 -7.96
CA PRO A 42 -3.73 4.27 -9.32
C PRO A 42 -3.44 5.76 -9.53
N SER A 43 -2.85 6.11 -10.67
CA SER A 43 -2.47 7.51 -10.99
C SER A 43 -3.65 8.49 -11.04
N ILE A 44 -4.88 7.99 -11.17
CA ILE A 44 -6.08 8.82 -11.10
C ILE A 44 -6.38 9.32 -9.67
N ASP A 45 -5.88 8.64 -8.63
CA ASP A 45 -6.10 9.06 -7.24
C ASP A 45 -5.10 10.16 -6.82
N LYS A 46 -5.43 11.41 -7.14
CA LYS A 46 -4.62 12.60 -6.82
C LYS A 46 -5.19 13.45 -5.68
N ARG A 47 -6.13 12.90 -4.90
CA ARG A 47 -6.94 13.69 -3.94
C ARG A 47 -6.14 14.37 -2.83
N TYR A 48 -4.97 13.82 -2.47
CA TYR A 48 -4.14 14.32 -1.38
C TYR A 48 -2.66 14.45 -1.75
N ALA A 49 -2.10 13.47 -2.46
CA ALA A 49 -0.72 13.49 -2.96
C ALA A 49 -0.59 12.55 -4.15
N VAL A 50 0.35 12.81 -5.06
CA VAL A 50 0.64 11.89 -6.17
C VAL A 50 1.41 10.67 -5.67
N GLU A 51 2.48 10.89 -4.90
CA GLU A 51 3.44 9.86 -4.47
C GLU A 51 3.12 9.22 -3.10
N LYS A 52 1.89 9.40 -2.59
CA LYS A 52 1.50 8.89 -1.26
C LYS A 52 0.05 8.41 -1.22
N VAL A 53 -0.21 7.45 -0.34
CA VAL A 53 -1.56 7.17 0.18
C VAL A 53 -1.76 8.00 1.45
N THR A 54 -2.87 8.72 1.53
CA THR A 54 -3.15 9.65 2.65
C THR A 54 -4.54 9.39 3.21
N SER A 55 -4.62 9.23 4.53
CA SER A 55 -5.86 9.11 5.27
C SER A 55 -6.50 10.46 5.53
N HIS A 56 -7.78 10.48 5.90
CA HIS A 56 -8.45 11.74 6.22
C HIS A 56 -7.98 12.33 7.55
N SER A 57 -7.48 11.48 8.46
CA SER A 57 -6.80 11.88 9.70
C SER A 57 -5.37 12.42 9.49
N GLY A 58 -4.92 12.60 8.24
CA GLY A 58 -3.63 13.19 7.90
C GLY A 58 -2.43 12.24 8.01
N GLN A 59 -2.67 10.93 8.15
CA GLN A 59 -1.59 9.95 8.09
C GLN A 59 -1.24 9.66 6.64
N ASP A 60 0.04 9.48 6.36
CA ASP A 60 0.53 9.14 5.04
C ASP A 60 1.49 7.95 5.04
N TYR A 61 1.67 7.38 3.85
CA TYR A 61 2.67 6.37 3.53
C TYR A 61 3.06 6.52 2.05
N ASP A 62 4.34 6.36 1.74
CA ASP A 62 4.87 6.52 0.38
C ASP A 62 4.30 5.46 -0.56
N ALA A 63 3.98 5.85 -1.79
CA ALA A 63 3.35 4.97 -2.76
C ALA A 63 3.76 5.30 -4.19
N ILE A 64 3.93 4.26 -4.99
CA ILE A 64 4.28 4.33 -6.42
C ILE A 64 3.01 4.44 -7.24
N SER A 65 2.92 5.47 -8.07
CA SER A 65 1.80 5.64 -9.00
C SER A 65 1.89 4.66 -10.17
N VAL A 66 0.76 4.04 -10.53
CA VAL A 66 0.62 3.15 -11.69
C VAL A 66 -0.62 3.50 -12.49
N ASP A 67 -0.51 3.51 -13.83
CA ASP A 67 -1.65 3.79 -14.70
C ASP A 67 -2.55 2.56 -14.89
N ARG A 68 -1.96 1.37 -14.80
CA ARG A 68 -2.66 0.08 -14.90
C ARG A 68 -2.00 -0.98 -14.01
N ALA A 69 -2.81 -1.93 -13.53
CA ALA A 69 -2.34 -3.00 -12.63
C ALA A 69 -1.23 -3.87 -13.23
N GLY A 70 -1.18 -4.00 -14.57
CA GLY A 70 -0.13 -4.74 -15.26
C GLY A 70 1.28 -4.17 -15.10
N GLU A 71 1.44 -2.93 -14.62
CA GLU A 71 2.75 -2.35 -14.33
C GLU A 71 3.33 -2.77 -12.97
N ILE A 72 2.50 -3.30 -12.06
CA ILE A 72 2.93 -3.64 -10.70
C ILE A 72 4.09 -4.65 -10.72
N PRO A 73 4.04 -5.76 -11.49
CA PRO A 73 5.15 -6.71 -11.55
C PRO A 73 6.46 -6.10 -12.06
N ASP A 74 6.40 -5.15 -12.99
CA ASP A 74 7.58 -4.51 -13.60
C ASP A 74 8.28 -3.53 -12.65
N LYS A 75 7.54 -2.99 -11.67
CA LYS A 75 8.03 -2.04 -10.65
C LYS A 75 8.30 -2.71 -9.29
N LEU A 76 8.16 -4.03 -9.21
CA LEU A 76 8.36 -4.77 -7.96
C LEU A 76 9.84 -4.99 -7.68
N ASP A 77 10.30 -4.58 -6.50
CA ASP A 77 11.66 -4.85 -6.06
C ASP A 77 11.80 -6.33 -5.65
N PRO A 78 12.91 -7.00 -5.99
CA PRO A 78 13.10 -8.43 -5.67
C PRO A 78 13.04 -8.77 -4.17
N GLY A 79 13.29 -7.77 -3.31
CA GLY A 79 13.25 -7.92 -1.86
C GLY A 79 11.86 -7.80 -1.25
N THR A 80 10.87 -7.32 -2.01
CA THR A 80 9.53 -6.98 -1.49
C THR A 80 8.83 -8.20 -0.92
N THR A 81 8.35 -8.05 0.32
CA THR A 81 7.63 -9.10 1.06
C THR A 81 6.18 -8.73 1.35
N VAL A 82 5.80 -7.45 1.19
CA VAL A 82 4.43 -6.94 1.33
C VAL A 82 4.15 -5.97 0.19
N VAL A 83 3.03 -6.20 -0.51
CA VAL A 83 2.53 -5.34 -1.58
C VAL A 83 1.16 -4.80 -1.16
N ALA A 84 0.94 -3.50 -1.37
CA ALA A 84 -0.34 -2.84 -1.11
C ALA A 84 -0.73 -1.88 -2.23
#